data_AF-A0A8H3NYF9-F1
#
_entry.id   AF-A0A8H3NYF9-F1
#
_cell.length_a   1.000
_cell.length_b   1.000
_cell.length_c   1.000
_cell.angle_alpha   90.00
_cell.angle_beta   90.00
_cell.angle_gamma   90.00
#
_symmetry.space_group_name_H-M   'P 1'
#
loop_
_entity.id
_entity.type
_entity.pdbx_description
1 polymer ?
#
loop_
_entity_poly.entity_id
_entity_poly.type
_entity_poly.pdbx_seq_one_letter_code
_entity_poly.pdbx_strand_id
1 'polypeptide(L)'
;MSRGQTRDWNKERVALDRRGSDGEYDVSYHKSHRSERPGPSYYGPNFSNVENKRSASLAYGDIRHPVTPDRYGKRPQPYTSDVKKDYNEYKKYGDLYSETKAKTDSKYKTLLKTPRNDDHYRQNIEMARDLSHDTRLAANTAAASRSGFAHKYPYAYDGQKGKEGHERAIETLRAGAKNASKAERKTSKLLGRN
;
A
#
# COMPACT_ATOMS: atom_id res chain seq x y z
N MET A 1 -5.93 -28.63 48.94
CA MET A 1 -5.74 -27.45 48.07
C MET A 1 -6.61 -27.62 46.85
N SER A 2 -7.75 -26.93 46.80
CA SER A 2 -8.83 -27.15 45.82
C SER A 2 -9.04 -25.91 44.95
N ARG A 3 -9.48 -26.16 43.72
CA ARG A 3 -9.56 -25.27 42.56
C ARG A 3 -10.60 -24.17 42.73
N GLY A 4 -10.25 -22.93 42.37
CA GLY A 4 -11.19 -21.82 42.22
C GLY A 4 -11.59 -21.62 40.76
N GLN A 5 -12.83 -21.98 40.43
CA GLN A 5 -13.59 -21.38 39.33
C GLN A 5 -14.77 -20.65 39.95
N THR A 6 -15.02 -19.41 39.53
CA THR A 6 -16.32 -18.76 39.72
C THR A 6 -16.57 -17.78 38.57
N ARG A 7 -17.61 -18.08 37.80
CA ARG A 7 -18.44 -17.11 37.08
C ARG A 7 -19.83 -17.31 37.66
N ASP A 8 -20.47 -16.22 38.11
CA ASP A 8 -21.91 -16.23 38.33
C ASP A 8 -22.54 -14.97 37.75
N TRP A 9 -23.55 -15.21 36.92
CA TRP A 9 -24.45 -14.27 36.29
C TRP A 9 -25.71 -14.19 37.17
N ASN A 10 -26.29 -13.00 37.35
CA ASN A 10 -27.71 -12.71 37.71
C ASN A 10 -27.87 -11.71 38.87
N LYS A 11 -28.24 -10.48 38.52
CA LYS A 11 -29.30 -9.70 39.20
C LYS A 11 -29.68 -8.48 38.35
N GLU A 12 -30.73 -8.67 37.56
CA GLU A 12 -31.47 -7.65 36.82
C GLU A 12 -32.07 -6.58 37.75
N ARG A 13 -32.28 -5.36 37.24
CA ARG A 13 -33.52 -4.59 37.40
C ARG A 13 -33.60 -3.46 36.36
N VAL A 14 -34.60 -3.56 35.50
CA VAL A 14 -35.08 -2.53 34.56
C VAL A 14 -35.99 -1.53 35.29
N ALA A 15 -35.87 -0.24 35.03
CA ALA A 15 -36.96 0.74 35.17
C ALA A 15 -36.73 1.95 34.25
N LEU A 16 -37.66 2.14 33.31
CA LEU A 16 -37.79 3.25 32.37
C LEU A 16 -38.53 4.45 33.00
N ASP A 17 -38.23 5.64 32.46
CA ASP A 17 -39.01 6.88 32.38
C ASP A 17 -39.27 7.80 33.60
N ARG A 18 -38.76 9.05 33.51
CA ARG A 18 -39.58 10.28 33.32
C ARG A 18 -38.80 11.62 33.25
N ARG A 19 -38.98 12.33 32.12
CA ARG A 19 -39.19 13.80 31.90
C ARG A 19 -38.09 14.88 32.13
N GLY A 20 -37.89 15.68 31.07
CA GLY A 20 -37.43 17.10 31.03
C GLY A 20 -36.37 17.33 29.94
N SER A 21 -36.66 17.64 28.66
CA SER A 21 -37.20 18.86 28.01
C SER A 21 -36.34 20.13 28.22
N ASP A 22 -35.71 20.53 27.10
CA ASP A 22 -35.33 21.87 26.61
C ASP A 22 -34.35 22.77 27.38
N GLY A 23 -33.26 23.13 26.68
CA GLY A 23 -32.41 24.26 27.03
C GLY A 23 -31.06 24.26 26.32
N GLU A 24 -30.93 25.09 25.28
CA GLU A 24 -29.70 25.85 24.96
C GLU A 24 -28.48 25.04 24.47
N TYR A 25 -28.33 24.82 23.16
CA TYR A 25 -27.59 25.75 22.28
C TYR A 25 -26.84 26.87 23.01
N ASP A 26 -25.57 26.64 23.35
CA ASP A 26 -24.55 27.67 23.20
C ASP A 26 -23.14 27.06 23.01
N VAL A 27 -22.80 26.71 21.75
CA VAL A 27 -21.40 26.47 21.36
C VAL A 27 -20.82 27.84 21.01
N SER A 28 -20.26 28.53 22.00
CA SER A 28 -19.62 29.83 21.79
C SER A 28 -18.48 29.71 20.76
N TYR A 29 -18.69 30.36 19.62
CA TYR A 29 -17.72 30.52 18.55
C TYR A 29 -16.97 31.84 18.78
N HIS A 30 -15.76 31.79 19.33
CA HIS A 30 -14.82 32.90 19.24
C HIS A 30 -13.67 32.57 18.28
N LYS A 31 -13.82 33.12 17.07
CA LYS A 31 -12.85 33.14 15.98
C LYS A 31 -11.67 34.05 16.32
N SER A 32 -10.45 33.55 16.10
CA SER A 32 -9.42 34.34 15.44
C SER A 32 -8.49 33.41 14.65
N HIS A 33 -8.31 33.76 13.37
CA HIS A 33 -7.34 33.24 12.38
C HIS A 33 -7.81 32.18 11.34
N ARG A 34 -8.06 32.73 10.14
CA ARG A 34 -8.07 32.21 8.75
C ARG A 34 -8.98 31.03 8.35
N SER A 35 -10.02 31.41 7.63
CA SER A 35 -10.82 30.62 6.69
C SER A 35 -9.95 30.07 5.54
N GLU A 36 -9.48 28.83 5.66
CA GLU A 36 -9.07 28.00 4.52
C GLU A 36 -9.83 26.68 4.60
N ARG A 37 -10.54 26.32 3.53
CA ARG A 37 -11.12 24.98 3.39
C ARG A 37 -9.97 23.94 3.47
N PRO A 38 -10.15 22.82 4.17
CA PRO A 38 -9.09 21.83 4.42
C PRO A 38 -8.61 21.17 3.12
N GLY A 39 -7.31 20.85 3.06
CA GLY A 39 -6.75 19.95 2.04
C GLY A 39 -7.44 18.58 2.08
N PRO A 40 -7.52 17.85 0.95
CA PRO A 40 -8.43 16.72 0.79
C PRO A 40 -8.18 15.62 1.82
N SER A 41 -9.23 15.13 2.49
CA SER A 41 -9.08 13.95 3.33
C SER A 41 -8.88 12.71 2.46
N TYR A 42 -7.82 11.98 2.78
CA TYR A 42 -7.35 10.83 2.04
C TYR A 42 -8.32 9.61 2.15
N TYR A 43 -9.32 9.63 3.05
CA TYR A 43 -9.96 8.47 3.68
C TYR A 43 -11.31 7.95 3.14
N GLY A 44 -11.79 8.39 1.98
CA GLY A 44 -13.05 7.88 1.41
C GLY A 44 -14.33 8.50 2.01
N PRO A 45 -15.52 8.15 1.48
CA PRO A 45 -16.71 9.03 1.52
C PRO A 45 -17.41 9.22 2.87
N ASN A 46 -17.01 8.53 3.95
CA ASN A 46 -17.70 8.63 5.25
C ASN A 46 -17.11 9.69 6.20
N PHE A 47 -16.11 10.47 5.78
CA PHE A 47 -15.42 11.42 6.66
C PHE A 47 -15.86 12.88 6.50
N SER A 48 -16.60 13.23 5.45
CA SER A 48 -17.13 14.58 5.25
C SER A 48 -18.17 15.00 6.31
N ASN A 49 -18.84 14.05 6.95
CA ASN A 49 -19.82 14.32 8.02
C ASN A 49 -19.18 14.43 9.41
N VAL A 50 -18.05 13.76 9.64
CA VAL A 50 -17.27 13.82 10.89
C VAL A 50 -16.50 15.14 10.98
N GLU A 51 -15.89 15.59 9.87
CA GLU A 51 -15.23 16.90 9.81
C GLU A 51 -16.20 18.08 9.96
N ASN A 52 -17.45 17.94 9.53
CA ASN A 52 -18.46 18.99 9.67
C ASN A 52 -19.30 18.87 10.96
N LYS A 53 -18.99 17.93 11.87
CA LYS A 53 -19.75 17.61 13.10
C LYS A 53 -21.27 17.54 12.92
N ARG A 54 -21.75 17.21 11.72
CA ARG A 54 -23.19 17.10 11.45
C ARG A 54 -23.64 15.71 11.91
N SER A 55 -24.07 15.63 13.16
CA SER A 55 -24.90 14.53 13.64
C SER A 55 -26.14 14.50 12.76
N ALA A 56 -26.27 13.48 11.91
CA ALA A 56 -27.55 13.18 11.28
C ALA A 56 -28.54 12.93 12.43
N SER A 57 -29.42 13.91 12.64
CA SER A 57 -30.50 13.87 13.61
C SER A 57 -31.38 12.67 13.30
N LEU A 58 -31.21 11.58 14.07
CA LEU A 58 -32.11 10.44 14.09
C LEU A 58 -33.29 10.77 15.01
N ALA A 59 -34.13 11.71 14.57
CA ALA A 59 -35.51 11.76 15.01
C ALA A 59 -36.30 10.89 14.02
N TYR A 60 -37.00 9.88 14.54
CA TYR A 60 -37.83 8.90 13.81
C TYR A 60 -37.10 7.74 13.12
N GLY A 61 -36.79 6.69 13.91
CA GLY A 61 -37.09 5.28 13.58
C GLY A 61 -36.41 4.60 12.40
N ASP A 62 -35.70 5.32 11.55
CA ASP A 62 -35.08 4.78 10.35
C ASP A 62 -33.62 4.45 10.68
N ILE A 63 -33.34 3.18 11.00
CA ILE A 63 -31.97 2.68 11.10
C ILE A 63 -31.41 2.71 9.67
N ARG A 64 -30.92 3.89 9.27
CA ARG A 64 -30.11 4.01 8.08
C ARG A 64 -28.81 3.31 8.39
N HIS A 65 -28.73 2.04 8.01
CA HIS A 65 -27.46 1.36 7.89
C HIS A 65 -26.56 2.29 7.07
N PRO A 66 -25.39 2.70 7.59
CA PRO A 66 -24.48 3.51 6.82
C PRO A 66 -24.23 2.75 5.52
N VAL A 67 -24.66 3.32 4.39
CA VAL A 67 -24.35 2.77 3.08
C VAL A 67 -22.84 2.79 3.04
N THR A 68 -22.22 1.61 3.16
CA THR A 68 -20.77 1.51 3.05
C THR A 68 -20.48 2.04 1.66
N PRO A 69 -19.78 3.18 1.51
CA PRO A 69 -19.47 3.68 0.19
C PRO A 69 -18.78 2.56 -0.56
N ASP A 70 -19.20 2.32 -1.80
CA ASP A 70 -18.60 1.31 -2.64
C ASP A 70 -17.08 1.47 -2.52
N ARG A 71 -16.40 0.42 -2.02
CA ARG A 71 -14.96 0.48 -1.75
C ARG A 71 -14.16 0.68 -3.03
N TYR A 72 -14.83 0.56 -4.18
CA TYR A 72 -14.29 0.75 -5.52
C TYR A 72 -14.94 1.94 -6.24
N GLY A 73 -15.61 2.83 -5.50
CA GLY A 73 -16.14 4.09 -6.03
C GLY A 73 -15.01 4.87 -6.70
N LYS A 74 -15.11 4.95 -8.03
CA LYS A 74 -14.19 5.63 -8.94
C LYS A 74 -13.80 6.99 -8.35
N ARG A 75 -12.57 7.15 -7.84
CA ARG A 75 -12.06 8.49 -7.53
C ARG A 75 -11.65 9.16 -8.83
N PRO A 76 -12.07 10.42 -9.04
CA PRO A 76 -12.12 11.01 -10.36
C PRO A 76 -10.70 11.17 -10.89
N GLN A 77 -10.47 10.61 -12.08
CA GLN A 77 -9.50 11.24 -12.96
C GLN A 77 -10.02 12.66 -13.26
N PRO A 78 -9.13 13.67 -13.27
CA PRO A 78 -7.68 13.56 -13.11
C PRO A 78 -7.23 13.49 -11.62
N TYR A 79 -6.14 12.77 -11.36
CA TYR A 79 -5.45 12.78 -10.07
C TYR A 79 -5.04 14.20 -9.66
N THR A 80 -5.07 14.51 -8.36
CA THR A 80 -4.47 15.74 -7.83
C THR A 80 -2.97 15.75 -8.09
N SER A 81 -2.34 16.93 -8.03
CA SER A 81 -0.89 17.09 -8.26
C SER A 81 -0.04 16.10 -7.45
N ASP A 82 -0.40 15.90 -6.19
CA ASP A 82 0.35 15.07 -5.25
C ASP A 82 0.20 13.59 -5.57
N VAL A 83 -1.04 13.14 -5.84
CA VAL A 83 -1.32 11.75 -6.23
C VAL A 83 -0.67 11.44 -7.58
N LYS A 84 -0.67 12.40 -8.52
CA LYS A 84 -0.01 12.27 -9.82
C LYS A 84 1.51 12.16 -9.67
N LYS A 85 2.11 12.93 -8.76
CA LYS A 85 3.54 12.83 -8.44
C LYS A 85 3.90 11.45 -7.93
N ASP A 86 3.18 10.95 -6.92
CA ASP A 86 3.39 9.62 -6.35
C ASP A 86 3.13 8.50 -7.36
N TYR A 87 2.12 8.67 -8.22
CA TYR A 87 1.81 7.75 -9.32
C TYR A 87 2.99 7.66 -10.30
N ASN A 88 3.49 8.81 -10.75
CA ASN A 88 4.65 8.89 -11.65
C ASN A 88 5.90 8.30 -11.00
N GLU A 89 6.09 8.55 -9.70
CA GLU A 89 7.24 8.04 -8.95
C GLU A 89 7.26 6.51 -8.89
N TYR A 90 6.16 5.85 -8.51
CA TYR A 90 6.19 4.38 -8.49
C TYR A 90 6.33 3.78 -9.90
N LYS A 91 5.77 4.45 -10.92
CA LYS A 91 5.92 4.03 -12.32
C LYS A 91 7.37 4.09 -12.80
N LYS A 92 8.08 5.18 -12.47
CA LYS A 92 9.52 5.33 -12.75
C LYS A 92 10.33 4.15 -12.23
N TYR A 93 10.05 3.66 -11.02
CA TYR A 93 10.75 2.48 -10.50
C TYR A 93 10.42 1.19 -11.27
N GLY A 94 9.21 1.06 -11.80
CA GLY A 94 8.84 -0.03 -12.71
C GLY A 94 9.62 0.01 -14.04
N ASP A 95 9.85 1.20 -14.57
CA ASP A 95 10.63 1.40 -15.80
C ASP A 95 12.12 1.07 -15.55
N LEU A 96 12.68 1.56 -14.43
CA LEU A 96 14.05 1.21 -14.00
C LEU A 96 14.26 -0.30 -13.83
N TYR A 97 13.27 -1.01 -13.26
CA TYR A 97 13.32 -2.47 -13.21
C TYR A 97 13.29 -3.10 -14.60
N SER A 98 12.47 -2.60 -15.51
CA SER A 98 12.38 -3.14 -16.87
C SER A 98 13.68 -2.95 -17.64
N GLU A 99 14.32 -1.80 -17.51
CA GLU A 99 15.63 -1.51 -18.12
C GLU A 99 16.74 -2.39 -17.55
N THR A 100 16.83 -2.50 -16.21
CA THR A 100 17.85 -3.35 -15.56
C THR A 100 17.65 -4.81 -15.90
N LYS A 101 16.41 -5.29 -15.90
CA LYS A 101 16.08 -6.65 -16.32
C LYS A 101 16.48 -6.91 -17.77
N ALA A 102 16.20 -6.00 -18.70
CA ALA A 102 16.58 -6.16 -20.10
C ALA A 102 18.11 -6.23 -20.29
N LYS A 103 18.88 -5.43 -19.54
CA LYS A 103 20.35 -5.50 -19.52
C LYS A 103 20.83 -6.85 -18.99
N THR A 104 20.21 -7.36 -17.94
CA THR A 104 20.53 -8.67 -17.37
C THR A 104 20.19 -9.79 -18.33
N ASP A 105 18.98 -9.82 -18.89
CA ASP A 105 18.54 -10.90 -19.79
C ASP A 105 19.40 -10.98 -21.06
N SER A 106 19.86 -9.84 -21.58
CA SER A 106 20.73 -9.78 -22.78
C SER A 106 22.17 -10.23 -22.53
N LYS A 107 22.77 -9.90 -21.37
CA LYS A 107 24.19 -10.14 -21.10
C LYS A 107 24.47 -11.36 -20.22
N TYR A 108 23.60 -11.64 -19.25
CA TYR A 108 23.87 -12.59 -18.17
C TYR A 108 24.19 -14.01 -18.68
N LYS A 109 23.42 -14.51 -19.66
CA LYS A 109 23.66 -15.85 -20.22
C LYS A 109 25.00 -15.96 -20.94
N THR A 110 25.44 -14.90 -21.59
CA THR A 110 26.71 -14.86 -22.33
C THR A 110 27.89 -14.83 -21.37
N LEU A 111 27.82 -13.97 -20.34
CA LEU A 111 28.85 -13.86 -19.31
C LEU A 111 29.06 -15.16 -18.53
N LEU A 112 27.99 -15.93 -18.28
CA LEU A 112 28.08 -17.23 -17.60
C LEU A 112 28.72 -18.34 -18.44
N LYS A 113 28.83 -18.17 -19.77
CA LYS A 113 29.43 -19.15 -20.67
C LYS A 113 30.94 -19.00 -20.80
N THR A 114 31.53 -17.95 -20.23
CA THR A 114 32.98 -17.73 -20.28
C THR A 114 33.72 -18.93 -19.67
N PRO A 115 34.65 -19.57 -20.41
CA PRO A 115 35.45 -20.69 -19.90
C PRO A 115 36.28 -20.29 -18.68
N ARG A 116 36.55 -21.23 -17.76
CA ARG A 116 37.31 -20.95 -16.53
C ARG A 116 38.79 -20.59 -16.79
N ASN A 117 39.33 -21.08 -17.90
CA ASN A 117 40.69 -20.84 -18.36
C ASN A 117 40.83 -19.54 -19.18
N ASP A 118 39.75 -18.78 -19.35
CA ASP A 118 39.78 -17.47 -20.00
C ASP A 118 40.30 -16.40 -19.01
N ASP A 119 41.20 -15.52 -19.46
CA ASP A 119 41.77 -14.45 -18.65
C ASP A 119 40.69 -13.50 -18.09
N HIS A 120 39.55 -13.37 -18.78
CA HIS A 120 38.42 -12.55 -18.37
C HIS A 120 37.36 -13.30 -17.56
N TYR A 121 37.58 -14.57 -17.20
CA TYR A 121 36.60 -15.38 -16.47
C TYR A 121 36.09 -14.69 -15.20
N ARG A 122 37.00 -14.26 -14.31
CA ARG A 122 36.60 -13.63 -13.03
C ARG A 122 35.81 -12.35 -13.27
N GLN A 123 36.30 -11.47 -14.14
CA GLN A 123 35.64 -10.20 -14.48
C GLN A 123 34.23 -10.42 -15.04
N ASN A 124 34.04 -11.41 -15.92
CA ASN A 124 32.73 -11.70 -16.50
C ASN A 124 31.74 -12.28 -15.47
N ILE A 125 32.21 -13.13 -14.56
CA ILE A 125 31.36 -13.67 -13.48
C ILE A 125 31.01 -12.59 -12.45
N GLU A 126 31.94 -11.69 -12.12
CA GLU A 126 31.68 -10.51 -11.29
C GLU A 126 30.63 -9.61 -11.92
N MET A 127 30.78 -9.28 -13.22
CA MET A 127 29.78 -8.51 -13.95
C MET A 127 28.40 -9.20 -13.97
N ALA A 128 28.36 -10.53 -14.13
CA ALA A 128 27.10 -11.27 -14.05
C ALA A 128 26.46 -11.23 -12.65
N ARG A 129 27.28 -11.25 -11.59
CA ARG A 129 26.83 -11.07 -10.20
C ARG A 129 26.24 -9.68 -10.01
N ASP A 130 26.93 -8.65 -10.45
CA ASP A 130 26.51 -7.25 -10.25
C ASP A 130 25.24 -6.95 -11.06
N LEU A 131 25.10 -7.43 -12.29
CA LEU A 131 23.85 -7.35 -13.06
C LEU A 131 22.67 -8.00 -12.31
N SER A 132 22.90 -9.17 -11.70
CA SER A 132 21.88 -9.87 -10.91
C SER A 132 21.52 -9.08 -9.65
N HIS A 133 22.52 -8.51 -8.98
CA HIS A 133 22.34 -7.67 -7.80
C HIS A 133 21.51 -6.41 -8.13
N ASP A 134 21.85 -5.69 -9.20
CA ASP A 134 21.14 -4.48 -9.62
C ASP A 134 19.69 -4.78 -10.01
N THR A 135 19.46 -5.90 -10.71
CA THR A 135 18.10 -6.35 -11.04
C THR A 135 17.30 -6.66 -9.78
N ARG A 136 17.93 -7.28 -8.76
CA ARG A 136 17.29 -7.55 -7.47
C ARG A 136 16.91 -6.27 -6.75
N LEU A 137 17.82 -5.30 -6.69
CA LEU A 137 17.56 -4.00 -6.06
C LEU A 137 16.42 -3.27 -6.77
N ALA A 138 16.49 -3.15 -8.11
CA ALA A 138 15.46 -2.47 -8.88
C ALA A 138 14.08 -3.14 -8.72
N ALA A 139 14.03 -4.48 -8.74
CA ALA A 139 12.80 -5.24 -8.51
C ALA A 139 12.20 -5.00 -7.12
N ASN A 140 13.03 -5.02 -6.07
CA ASN A 140 12.60 -4.77 -4.70
C ASN A 140 12.09 -3.34 -4.52
N THR A 141 12.82 -2.34 -5.04
CA THR A 141 12.41 -0.93 -4.98
C THR A 141 11.10 -0.72 -5.72
N ALA A 142 10.96 -1.26 -6.93
CA ALA A 142 9.71 -1.19 -7.69
C ALA A 142 8.54 -1.86 -6.95
N ALA A 143 8.76 -3.04 -6.36
CA ALA A 143 7.74 -3.73 -5.59
C ALA A 143 7.32 -2.93 -4.34
N ALA A 144 8.28 -2.34 -3.63
CA ALA A 144 8.06 -1.52 -2.46
C ALA A 144 7.27 -0.25 -2.80
N SER A 145 7.72 0.52 -3.79
CA SER A 145 7.04 1.75 -4.24
C SER A 145 5.62 1.45 -4.72
N ARG A 146 5.43 0.35 -5.47
CA ARG A 146 4.12 -0.05 -5.98
C ARG A 146 3.18 -0.54 -4.87
N SER A 147 3.70 -1.25 -3.87
CA SER A 147 2.95 -1.64 -2.67
C SER A 147 2.59 -0.43 -1.81
N GLY A 148 3.54 0.50 -1.64
CA GLY A 148 3.35 1.76 -0.93
C GLY A 148 2.27 2.61 -1.57
N PHE A 149 2.24 2.73 -2.90
CA PHE A 149 1.17 3.40 -3.62
C PHE A 149 -0.20 2.73 -3.40
N ALA A 150 -0.27 1.40 -3.43
CA ALA A 150 -1.54 0.69 -3.19
C ALA A 150 -2.07 0.91 -1.77
N HIS A 151 -1.17 0.93 -0.78
CA HIS A 151 -1.50 1.18 0.62
C HIS A 151 -1.88 2.65 0.86
N LYS A 152 -1.14 3.57 0.21
CA LYS A 152 -1.36 5.01 0.25
C LYS A 152 -2.41 5.49 -0.72
N TYR A 153 -3.02 4.65 -1.57
CA TYR A 153 -4.17 5.04 -2.40
C TYR A 153 -5.06 3.82 -2.78
N PRO A 154 -5.76 3.18 -1.83
CA PRO A 154 -6.55 1.97 -2.10
C PRO A 154 -7.75 2.24 -3.03
N TYR A 155 -8.16 3.51 -3.13
CA TYR A 155 -9.27 3.99 -3.96
C TYR A 155 -8.82 4.61 -5.29
N ALA A 156 -7.54 4.53 -5.67
CA ALA A 156 -7.04 5.11 -6.92
C ALA A 156 -7.32 4.26 -8.17
N TYR A 157 -7.93 3.09 -8.01
CA TYR A 157 -8.18 2.12 -9.08
C TYR A 157 -9.61 2.23 -9.60
N ASP A 158 -9.79 2.08 -10.92
CA ASP A 158 -11.10 2.14 -11.58
C ASP A 158 -12.04 0.98 -11.21
N GLY A 159 -11.52 -0.06 -10.56
CA GLY A 159 -12.30 -1.20 -10.07
C GLY A 159 -11.42 -2.36 -9.62
N GLN A 160 -12.07 -3.45 -9.20
CA GLN A 160 -11.42 -4.65 -8.69
C GLN A 160 -10.37 -5.22 -9.67
N LYS A 161 -10.66 -5.24 -10.98
CA LYS A 161 -9.70 -5.69 -12.00
C LYS A 161 -8.42 -4.86 -12.03
N GLY A 162 -8.51 -3.54 -11.84
CA GLY A 162 -7.35 -2.65 -11.82
C GLY A 162 -6.47 -2.90 -10.58
N LYS A 163 -7.11 -3.16 -9.44
CA LYS A 163 -6.44 -3.53 -8.19
C LYS A 163 -5.74 -4.89 -8.31
N GLU A 164 -6.43 -5.91 -8.80
CA GLU A 164 -5.84 -7.24 -9.04
C GLU A 164 -4.67 -7.19 -10.02
N GLY A 165 -4.78 -6.41 -11.10
CA GLY A 165 -3.68 -6.20 -12.04
C GLY A 165 -2.46 -5.53 -11.38
N HIS A 166 -2.70 -4.63 -10.43
CA HIS A 166 -1.63 -4.00 -9.66
C HIS A 166 -0.96 -4.97 -8.68
N GLU A 167 -1.74 -5.78 -7.99
CA GLU A 167 -1.26 -6.83 -7.07
C GLU A 167 -0.43 -7.88 -7.82
N ARG A 168 -0.92 -8.40 -8.94
CA ARG A 168 -0.17 -9.34 -9.81
C ARG A 168 1.17 -8.76 -10.27
N ALA A 169 1.21 -7.47 -10.55
CA ALA A 169 2.44 -6.82 -10.94
C ALA A 169 3.44 -6.69 -9.77
N ILE A 170 2.96 -6.45 -8.54
CA ILE A 170 3.80 -6.52 -7.33
C ILE A 170 4.36 -7.93 -7.15
N GLU A 171 3.54 -8.97 -7.32
CA GLU A 171 3.97 -10.37 -7.24
C GLU A 171 5.04 -10.70 -8.29
N THR A 172 4.85 -10.21 -9.52
CA THR A 172 5.81 -10.38 -10.62
C THR A 172 7.16 -9.74 -10.27
N LEU A 173 7.16 -8.54 -9.67
CA LEU A 173 8.38 -7.88 -9.21
C LEU A 173 9.07 -8.65 -8.08
N ARG A 174 8.29 -9.14 -7.10
CA ARG A 174 8.82 -9.99 -6.01
C ARG A 174 9.42 -11.29 -6.53
N ALA A 175 8.78 -11.93 -7.51
CA ALA A 175 9.32 -13.12 -8.17
C ALA A 175 10.61 -12.80 -8.94
N GLY A 176 10.65 -11.65 -9.63
CA GLY A 176 11.86 -11.12 -10.28
C GLY A 176 13.03 -10.97 -9.30
N ALA A 177 12.80 -10.32 -8.17
CA ALA A 177 13.80 -10.14 -7.11
C ALA A 177 14.32 -11.48 -6.57
N LYS A 178 13.42 -12.46 -6.34
CA LYS A 178 13.80 -13.81 -5.91
C LYS A 178 14.68 -14.52 -6.93
N ASN A 179 14.34 -14.43 -8.21
CA ASN A 179 15.12 -15.05 -9.29
C ASN A 179 16.50 -14.40 -9.45
N ALA A 180 16.56 -13.06 -9.40
CA ALA A 180 17.80 -12.31 -9.40
C ALA A 180 18.70 -12.66 -8.20
N SER A 181 18.13 -12.84 -7.01
CA SER A 181 18.87 -13.33 -5.84
C SER A 181 19.46 -14.73 -6.04
N LYS A 182 18.71 -15.65 -6.66
CA LYS A 182 19.22 -16.99 -6.99
C LYS A 182 20.37 -16.92 -7.99
N ALA A 183 20.27 -16.05 -8.99
CA ALA A 183 21.31 -15.79 -9.99
C ALA A 183 22.59 -15.25 -9.33
N GLU A 184 22.47 -14.22 -8.49
CA GLU A 184 23.56 -13.61 -7.72
C GLU A 184 24.27 -14.63 -6.80
N ARG A 185 23.51 -15.50 -6.13
CA ARG A 185 24.08 -16.57 -5.29
C ARG A 185 24.84 -17.58 -6.14
N LYS A 186 24.34 -17.91 -7.33
CA LYS A 186 25.00 -18.84 -8.24
C LYS A 186 26.33 -18.27 -8.74
N THR A 187 26.37 -17.01 -9.17
CA THR A 187 27.60 -16.35 -9.63
C THR A 187 28.61 -16.18 -8.48
N SER A 188 28.14 -15.80 -7.29
CA SER A 188 28.99 -15.73 -6.09
C SER A 188 29.67 -17.06 -5.76
N LYS A 189 28.95 -18.18 -5.89
CA LYS A 189 29.52 -19.53 -5.71
C LYS A 189 30.58 -19.87 -6.77
N LEU A 190 30.44 -19.37 -7.99
CA LEU A 190 31.45 -19.57 -9.04
C LEU A 190 32.74 -18.82 -8.73
N LEU A 191 32.65 -17.62 -8.17
CA LEU A 191 33.81 -16.83 -7.75
C LEU A 191 34.57 -17.45 -6.57
N GLY A 192 33.85 -18.04 -5.61
CA GLY A 192 34.43 -18.65 -4.41
C GLY A 192 35.01 -20.06 -4.58
N ARG A 193 34.97 -20.64 -5.79
CA ARG A 193 35.53 -21.97 -6.10
C ARG A 193 37.00 -21.93 -6.53
N ASN A 194 37.66 -20.78 -6.40
CA ASN A 194 39.08 -20.56 -6.72
C ASN A 194 39.94 -20.59 -5.47
#